data_AF-A0A7V9ZSS4-F1
#
_entry.id   AF-A0A7V9ZSS4-F1
#
_cell.length_a   1.000
_cell.length_b   1.000
_cell.length_c   1.000
_cell.angle_alpha   90.00
_cell.angle_beta   90.00
_cell.angle_gamma   90.00
#
_symmetry.space_group_name_H-M   'P 1'
#
loop_
_entity.id
_entity.type
_entity.pdbx_description
1 polymer ?
#
loop_
_entity_poly.entity_id
_entity_poly.type
_entity_poly.pdbx_seq_one_letter_code
_entity_poly.pdbx_strand_id
1 'polypeptide(L)'
;MIIVTPEFQKTIQDLIDNLQAEQFPDAEEYKLAQKYHALPLGFDFLAYVFLTPNGEVIWEDFQDEVGNSYDLQGLIRVLVAGKRRYPQLAEFIPNRSDESKTCLICNGSGIWEQSKDISTGKPGKCFFCAGLGWLTEDAYLEILKNTK
;
A
#
# COMPACT_ATOMS: atom_id res chain seq x y z
N MET A 1 -11.44 7.68 -10.77
CA MET A 1 -10.65 6.42 -10.94
C MET A 1 -11.23 5.37 -10.01
N ILE A 2 -11.52 4.16 -10.49
CA ILE A 2 -12.11 3.08 -9.66
C ILE A 2 -11.15 1.89 -9.68
N ILE A 3 -10.72 1.43 -8.51
CA ILE A 3 -9.81 0.28 -8.33
C ILE A 3 -10.58 -0.96 -7.86
N VAL A 4 -11.50 -0.79 -6.91
CA VAL A 4 -12.27 -1.88 -6.31
C VAL A 4 -13.39 -2.31 -7.26
N THR A 5 -13.06 -3.23 -8.17
CA THR A 5 -14.00 -3.88 -9.10
C THR A 5 -14.34 -5.30 -8.61
N PRO A 6 -15.30 -6.01 -9.23
CA PRO A 6 -15.54 -7.42 -8.94
C PRO A 6 -14.30 -8.30 -9.17
N GLU A 7 -13.49 -7.99 -10.18
CA GLU A 7 -12.23 -8.70 -10.47
C GLU A 7 -11.19 -8.47 -9.38
N PHE A 8 -11.09 -7.24 -8.86
CA PHE A 8 -10.28 -6.93 -7.68
C PHE A 8 -10.71 -7.77 -6.49
N GLN A 9 -12.00 -7.70 -6.13
CA GLN A 9 -12.55 -8.42 -4.98
C GLN A 9 -12.25 -9.92 -5.08
N LYS A 10 -12.50 -10.50 -6.24
CA LYS A 10 -12.23 -11.92 -6.50
C LYS A 10 -10.74 -12.24 -6.37
N THR A 11 -9.86 -11.43 -6.96
CA THR A 11 -8.41 -11.69 -6.93
C THR A 11 -7.86 -11.62 -5.51
N ILE A 12 -8.29 -10.63 -4.72
CA ILE A 12 -7.90 -10.54 -3.31
C ILE A 12 -8.45 -11.73 -2.51
N GLN A 13 -9.71 -12.11 -2.72
CA GLN A 13 -10.30 -13.27 -2.06
C GLN A 13 -9.56 -14.56 -2.41
N ASP A 14 -9.29 -14.80 -3.69
CA ASP A 14 -8.55 -15.98 -4.15
C ASP A 14 -7.16 -16.03 -3.50
N LEU A 15 -6.47 -14.89 -3.34
CA LEU A 15 -5.19 -14.85 -2.65
C LEU A 15 -5.30 -15.16 -1.15
N ILE A 16 -6.35 -14.67 -0.48
CA ILE A 16 -6.62 -14.94 0.94
C ILE A 16 -6.92 -16.43 1.15
N ASP A 17 -7.77 -17.02 0.31
CA ASP A 17 -8.19 -18.42 0.42
C ASP A 17 -7.03 -19.40 0.20
N ASN A 18 -5.97 -18.96 -0.50
CA ASN A 18 -4.78 -19.76 -0.79
C ASN A 18 -3.62 -19.53 0.19
N LEU A 19 -3.79 -18.70 1.23
CA LEU A 19 -2.75 -18.49 2.25
C LEU A 19 -2.46 -19.79 3.01
N GLN A 20 -1.18 -20.11 3.19
CA GLN A 20 -0.72 -21.24 4.00
C GLN A 20 0.24 -20.74 5.07
N ALA A 21 0.11 -21.24 6.31
CA ALA A 21 0.90 -20.76 7.45
C ALA A 21 2.42 -20.87 7.22
N GLU A 22 2.87 -21.87 6.47
CA GLU A 22 4.28 -22.13 6.17
C GLU A 22 4.92 -21.08 5.24
N GLN A 23 4.11 -20.26 4.59
CA GLN A 23 4.57 -19.16 3.73
C GLN A 23 5.02 -17.94 4.53
N PHE A 24 4.80 -17.93 5.85
CA PHE A 24 5.00 -16.79 6.72
C PHE A 24 6.19 -17.00 7.66
N PRO A 25 7.23 -16.15 7.59
CA PRO A 25 8.34 -16.24 8.52
C PRO A 25 7.94 -15.84 9.94
N ASP A 26 6.94 -14.96 10.09
CA ASP A 26 6.31 -14.64 11.36
C ASP A 26 4.88 -15.21 11.40
N ALA A 27 4.63 -16.12 12.36
CA ALA A 27 3.33 -16.73 12.56
C ALA A 27 2.25 -15.72 12.96
N GLU A 28 2.63 -14.57 13.52
CA GLU A 28 1.70 -13.52 13.91
C GLU A 28 1.07 -12.86 12.69
N GLU A 29 1.85 -12.60 11.63
CA GLU A 29 1.31 -12.06 10.36
C GLU A 29 0.19 -12.95 9.81
N TYR A 30 0.38 -14.28 9.84
CA TYR A 30 -0.64 -15.23 9.38
C TYR A 30 -1.88 -15.22 10.29
N LYS A 31 -1.71 -15.22 11.62
CA LYS A 31 -2.85 -15.16 12.55
C LYS A 31 -3.68 -13.89 12.36
N LEU A 32 -3.01 -12.74 12.18
CA LEU A 32 -3.68 -11.46 11.94
C LEU A 32 -4.40 -11.45 10.58
N ALA A 33 -3.81 -12.04 9.54
CA ALA A 33 -4.48 -12.22 8.25
C ALA A 33 -5.80 -13.01 8.39
N GLN A 34 -5.80 -14.06 9.21
CA GLN A 34 -7.00 -14.84 9.53
C GLN A 34 -8.02 -14.02 10.35
N LYS A 35 -7.56 -13.30 11.39
CA LYS A 35 -8.38 -12.42 12.23
C LYS A 35 -9.13 -11.36 11.41
N TYR A 36 -8.44 -10.77 10.42
CA TYR A 36 -8.99 -9.69 9.61
C TYR A 36 -9.65 -10.14 8.31
N HIS A 37 -9.56 -11.43 7.96
CA HIS A 37 -9.97 -11.93 6.65
C HIS A 37 -9.40 -11.07 5.50
N ALA A 38 -8.10 -10.79 5.59
CA ALA A 38 -7.43 -9.81 4.75
C ALA A 38 -6.08 -10.34 4.25
N LEU A 39 -5.67 -9.90 3.07
CA LEU A 39 -4.43 -10.30 2.42
C LEU A 39 -3.23 -9.62 3.12
N PRO A 40 -2.31 -10.37 3.75
CA PRO A 40 -1.15 -9.80 4.44
C PRO A 40 -0.09 -9.36 3.43
N LEU A 41 0.25 -8.07 3.42
CA LEU A 41 1.17 -7.47 2.46
C LEU A 41 2.61 -7.37 2.97
N GLY A 42 2.86 -7.73 4.22
CA GLY A 42 4.14 -7.60 4.89
C GLY A 42 4.11 -6.61 6.03
N PHE A 43 5.32 -6.31 6.49
CA PHE A 43 5.60 -5.38 7.57
C PHE A 43 6.13 -4.06 7.00
N ASP A 44 5.47 -2.95 7.31
CA ASP A 44 5.88 -1.60 6.88
C ASP A 44 5.64 -0.59 8.00
N PHE A 45 6.55 0.39 8.15
CA PHE A 45 6.48 1.45 9.19
C PHE A 45 6.08 0.99 10.60
N LEU A 46 6.66 -0.12 11.07
CA LEU A 46 6.41 -0.67 12.40
C LEU A 46 5.00 -1.29 12.59
N ALA A 47 4.27 -1.56 11.50
CA ALA A 47 2.98 -2.23 11.52
C ALA A 47 2.89 -3.36 10.48
N TYR A 48 2.09 -4.38 10.80
CA TYR A 48 1.59 -5.30 9.78
C TYR A 48 0.54 -4.60 8.93
N VAL A 49 0.59 -4.79 7.62
CA VAL A 49 -0.35 -4.18 6.67
C VAL A 49 -1.15 -5.25 5.95
N PHE A 50 -2.46 -5.07 5.90
CA PHE A 50 -3.40 -5.99 5.27
C PHE A 50 -4.32 -5.27 4.29
N LEU A 51 -4.78 -6.01 3.27
CA LEU A 51 -5.73 -5.53 2.26
C LEU A 51 -6.93 -6.46 2.18
N THR A 52 -8.13 -5.92 2.40
CA THR A 52 -9.36 -6.69 2.28
C THR A 52 -9.88 -6.70 0.83
N PRO A 53 -10.81 -7.62 0.48
CA PRO A 53 -11.45 -7.62 -0.84
C PRO A 53 -12.21 -6.33 -1.16
N ASN A 54 -12.74 -5.62 -0.16
CA ASN A 54 -13.50 -4.38 -0.38
C ASN A 54 -12.60 -3.13 -0.59
N GLY A 55 -11.27 -3.31 -0.57
CA GLY A 55 -10.28 -2.23 -0.76
C GLY A 55 -9.92 -1.48 0.52
N GLU A 56 -10.35 -1.96 1.69
CA GLU A 56 -9.90 -1.45 2.98
C GLU A 56 -8.46 -1.86 3.24
N VAL A 57 -7.65 -0.88 3.63
CA VAL A 57 -6.30 -1.09 4.13
C VAL A 57 -6.35 -1.09 5.64
N ILE A 58 -5.89 -2.17 6.27
CA ILE A 58 -5.80 -2.33 7.72
C ILE A 58 -4.33 -2.34 8.11
N TRP A 59 -3.99 -1.72 9.23
CA TRP A 59 -2.68 -1.87 9.85
C TRP A 59 -2.79 -2.10 11.35
N GLU A 60 -1.90 -2.93 11.90
CA GLU A 60 -1.78 -3.19 13.33
C GLU A 60 -0.30 -3.06 13.74
N ASP A 61 -0.01 -2.17 14.69
CA ASP A 61 1.35 -1.92 15.18
C ASP A 61 1.74 -2.89 16.32
N PHE A 62 2.96 -2.79 16.82
CA PHE A 62 3.46 -3.63 17.92
C PHE A 62 2.83 -3.34 19.30
N GLN A 63 2.03 -2.27 19.42
CA GLN A 63 1.29 -1.93 20.63
C GLN A 63 -0.18 -2.36 20.51
N ASP A 64 -0.50 -3.19 19.52
CA ASP A 64 -1.85 -3.64 19.18
C ASP A 64 -2.80 -2.48 18.80
N GLU A 65 -2.24 -1.33 18.39
CA GLU A 65 -3.04 -0.22 17.85
C GLU A 65 -3.44 -0.55 16.41
N VAL A 66 -4.75 -0.63 16.18
CA VAL A 66 -5.34 -0.96 14.89
C VAL A 66 -5.87 0.29 14.23
N GLY A 67 -5.47 0.53 12.98
CA GLY A 67 -6.06 1.54 12.13
C GLY A 67 -6.52 0.96 10.79
N ASN A 68 -7.43 1.67 10.14
CA ASN A 68 -7.96 1.30 8.83
C ASN A 68 -8.22 2.53 7.96
N SER A 69 -8.24 2.33 6.65
CA SER A 69 -8.54 3.40 5.69
C SER A 69 -9.11 2.86 4.39
N TYR A 70 -10.00 3.66 3.79
CA TYR A 70 -10.52 3.50 2.43
C TYR A 70 -9.95 4.58 1.48
N ASP A 71 -8.94 5.33 1.91
CA ASP A 71 -8.28 6.34 1.08
C ASP A 71 -7.69 5.69 -0.19
N LEU A 72 -8.02 6.28 -1.34
CA LEU A 72 -7.57 5.82 -2.64
C LEU A 72 -6.03 5.85 -2.75
N GLN A 73 -5.36 6.86 -2.18
CA GLN A 73 -3.90 6.91 -2.24
C GLN A 73 -3.26 5.85 -1.34
N GLY A 74 -3.86 5.55 -0.18
CA GLY A 74 -3.54 4.43 0.69
C GLY A 74 -3.64 3.09 -0.03
N LEU A 75 -4.77 2.84 -0.70
CA LEU A 75 -4.96 1.64 -1.52
C LEU A 75 -3.88 1.52 -2.61
N ILE A 76 -3.59 2.60 -3.34
CA ILE A 76 -2.53 2.60 -4.36
C ILE A 76 -1.17 2.28 -3.76
N ARG A 77 -0.83 2.86 -2.59
CA ARG A 77 0.45 2.59 -1.90
C ARG A 77 0.61 1.11 -1.60
N VAL A 78 -0.42 0.49 -1.02
CA VAL A 78 -0.34 -0.92 -0.64
C VAL A 78 -0.31 -1.87 -1.83
N LEU A 79 -0.97 -1.53 -2.95
CA LEU A 79 -0.86 -2.29 -4.20
C LEU A 79 0.56 -2.26 -4.77
N VAL A 80 1.18 -1.07 -4.78
CA VAL A 80 2.56 -0.90 -5.27
C VAL A 80 3.57 -1.62 -4.38
N ALA A 81 3.38 -1.61 -3.05
CA ALA A 81 4.23 -2.33 -2.11
C ALA A 81 4.03 -3.85 -2.22
N GLY A 82 2.75 -4.28 -2.23
CA GLY A 82 2.33 -5.67 -2.23
C GLY A 82 2.66 -6.44 -3.50
N LYS A 83 2.77 -5.78 -4.67
CA LYS A 83 3.01 -6.47 -5.95
C LYS A 83 4.28 -7.31 -6.00
N ARG A 84 5.26 -7.03 -5.14
CA ARG A 84 6.48 -7.86 -5.05
C ARG A 84 6.17 -9.23 -4.45
N ARG A 85 5.27 -9.28 -3.46
CA ARG A 85 4.81 -10.51 -2.80
C ARG A 85 3.71 -11.20 -3.60
N TYR A 86 2.76 -10.42 -4.12
CA TYR A 86 1.64 -10.91 -4.94
C TYR A 86 1.62 -10.19 -6.30
N PRO A 87 2.31 -10.73 -7.33
CA PRO A 87 2.44 -10.08 -8.64
C PRO A 87 1.10 -9.68 -9.29
N GLN A 88 0.02 -10.40 -9.00
CA GLN A 88 -1.34 -10.12 -9.47
C GLN A 88 -1.79 -8.68 -9.14
N LEU A 89 -1.37 -8.15 -7.98
CA LEU A 89 -1.74 -6.79 -7.56
C LEU A 89 -1.29 -5.69 -8.53
N ALA A 90 -0.31 -5.98 -9.39
CA ALA A 90 0.18 -5.03 -10.38
C ALA A 90 -0.91 -4.58 -11.36
N GLU A 91 -1.90 -5.43 -11.66
CA GLU A 91 -2.98 -5.12 -12.61
C GLU A 91 -3.93 -4.03 -12.09
N PHE A 92 -4.04 -3.89 -10.77
CA PHE A 92 -4.90 -2.93 -10.11
C PHE A 92 -4.21 -1.60 -9.81
N ILE A 93 -2.91 -1.49 -10.11
CA ILE A 93 -2.19 -0.22 -9.98
C ILE A 93 -2.64 0.68 -11.13
N PRO A 94 -3.32 1.78 -10.84
CA PRO A 94 -3.85 2.63 -11.88
C PRO A 94 -2.74 3.35 -12.65
N ASN A 95 -3.01 3.66 -13.91
CA ASN A 95 -2.24 4.64 -14.67
C ASN A 95 -2.52 6.05 -14.13
N ARG A 96 -1.57 6.97 -14.35
CA ARG A 96 -1.77 8.40 -14.08
C ARG A 96 -2.96 8.92 -14.88
N SER A 97 -3.92 9.55 -14.21
CA SER A 97 -5.05 10.25 -14.85
C SER A 97 -4.74 11.74 -15.05
N ASP A 98 -5.55 12.44 -15.85
CA ASP A 98 -5.46 13.89 -16.03
C ASP A 98 -5.77 14.67 -14.73
N GLU A 99 -6.55 14.07 -13.84
CA GLU A 99 -6.86 14.61 -12.50
C GLU A 99 -5.70 14.43 -11.51
N SER A 100 -4.74 13.54 -11.82
CA SER A 100 -3.63 13.22 -10.93
C SER A 100 -2.63 14.37 -10.86
N LYS A 101 -2.26 14.75 -9.63
CA LYS A 101 -1.29 15.82 -9.41
C LYS A 101 0.13 15.27 -9.37
N THR A 102 1.09 16.05 -9.86
CA THR A 102 2.51 15.70 -9.66
C THR A 102 2.81 15.69 -8.16
N CYS A 103 3.50 14.65 -7.68
CA CYS A 103 3.83 14.54 -6.27
C CYS A 103 4.78 15.67 -5.86
N LEU A 104 4.38 16.50 -4.88
CA LEU A 104 5.16 17.66 -4.41
C LEU A 104 6.46 17.26 -3.69
N ILE A 105 6.48 16.07 -3.10
CA ILE A 105 7.63 15.61 -2.29
C ILE A 105 8.80 15.17 -3.17
N CYS A 106 8.51 14.42 -4.25
CA CYS A 106 9.53 13.94 -5.19
C CYS A 106 9.57 14.74 -6.51
N ASN A 107 8.72 15.76 -6.65
CA ASN A 107 8.56 16.55 -7.87
C ASN A 107 8.41 15.70 -9.14
N GLY A 108 7.62 14.62 -9.08
CA GLY A 108 7.39 13.74 -10.22
C GLY A 108 8.40 12.62 -10.46
N SER A 109 9.54 12.59 -9.77
CA SER A 109 10.58 11.59 -10.03
C SER A 109 10.23 10.17 -9.55
N GLY A 110 9.31 10.05 -8.60
CA GLY A 110 9.06 8.79 -7.87
C GLY A 110 10.17 8.43 -6.88
N ILE A 111 11.20 9.26 -6.74
CA ILE A 111 12.37 9.04 -5.88
C ILE A 111 12.42 10.14 -4.83
N TRP A 112 12.57 9.75 -3.57
CA TRP A 112 12.72 10.72 -2.49
C TRP A 112 14.19 10.82 -2.08
N GLU A 113 14.87 11.83 -2.61
CA GLU A 113 16.31 12.07 -2.40
C GLU A 113 16.71 12.22 -0.92
N GLN A 114 15.76 12.60 -0.07
CA GLN A 114 16.00 12.74 1.37
C GLN A 114 15.89 11.41 2.13
N SER A 115 15.24 10.39 1.55
CA SER A 115 15.24 9.05 2.13
C SER A 115 16.41 8.25 1.58
N LYS A 116 17.31 7.83 2.46
CA LYS A 116 18.36 6.88 2.11
C LYS A 116 17.90 5.49 2.49
N ASP A 117 17.83 4.61 1.51
CA ASP A 117 17.68 3.19 1.77
C ASP A 117 18.89 2.71 2.59
N ILE A 118 18.64 2.15 3.77
CA ILE A 118 19.71 1.79 4.73
C ILE A 118 20.61 0.68 4.16
N SER A 119 20.07 -0.18 3.29
CA SER A 119 20.80 -1.32 2.73
C SER A 119 21.70 -0.93 1.55
N THR A 120 21.29 0.06 0.76
CA THR A 120 22.00 0.46 -0.48
C THR A 120 22.67 1.83 -0.41
N GLY A 121 22.30 2.66 0.57
CA GLY A 121 22.73 4.05 0.70
C GLY A 121 22.20 4.99 -0.39
N LYS A 122 21.36 4.49 -1.30
CA LYS A 122 20.79 5.25 -2.43
C LYS A 122 19.43 5.85 -2.06
N PRO A 123 19.00 6.91 -2.77
CA PRO A 123 17.65 7.44 -2.67
C PRO A 123 16.58 6.36 -2.82
N GLY A 124 15.64 6.32 -1.87
CA GLY A 124 14.53 5.38 -1.86
C GLY A 124 13.38 5.80 -2.77
N LYS A 125 12.44 4.89 -2.99
CA LYS A 125 11.14 5.24 -3.60
C LYS A 125 10.45 6.28 -2.72
N CYS A 126 9.79 7.24 -3.36
CA CYS A 126 9.00 8.22 -2.64
C CYS A 126 7.81 7.54 -1.95
N PHE A 127 7.79 7.58 -0.63
CA PHE A 127 6.75 6.97 0.19
C PHE A 127 5.34 7.48 -0.16
N PHE A 128 5.18 8.80 -0.27
CA PHE A 128 3.89 9.45 -0.47
C PHE A 128 3.17 9.00 -1.75
N CYS A 129 3.91 8.91 -2.86
CA CYS A 129 3.37 8.45 -4.14
C CYS A 129 3.67 6.99 -4.46
N ALA A 130 4.21 6.23 -3.50
CA ALA A 130 4.71 4.86 -3.72
C ALA A 130 5.73 4.72 -4.87
N GLY A 131 6.41 5.80 -5.24
CA GLY A 131 7.31 5.86 -6.38
C GLY A 131 6.65 5.98 -7.76
N LEU A 132 5.36 6.33 -7.81
CA LEU A 132 4.65 6.60 -9.06
C LEU A 132 4.91 8.01 -9.64
N GLY A 133 5.39 8.94 -8.81
CA GLY A 133 5.63 10.33 -9.19
C GLY A 133 4.37 11.22 -9.20
N TRP A 134 3.21 10.67 -8.91
CA TRP A 134 1.95 11.40 -8.88
C TRP A 134 1.08 10.99 -7.70
N LEU A 135 0.09 11.82 -7.35
CA LEU A 135 -0.86 11.63 -6.27
C LEU A 135 -2.28 11.82 -6.79
N THR A 136 -3.26 11.24 -6.09
CA THR A 136 -4.66 11.67 -6.20
C THR A 136 -4.78 13.14 -5.78
N GLU A 137 -5.83 13.81 -6.25
CA GLU A 137 -6.08 15.21 -5.87
C GLU A 137 -6.26 15.37 -4.35
N ASP A 138 -7.03 14.48 -3.74
CA ASP A 138 -7.27 14.49 -2.29
C ASP A 138 -5.96 14.36 -1.49
N ALA A 139 -5.13 13.37 -1.82
CA ALA A 139 -3.85 13.18 -1.14
C ALA A 139 -2.88 14.36 -1.37
N TYR A 140 -2.90 14.96 -2.55
CA TYR A 140 -2.14 16.17 -2.82
C TYR A 140 -2.59 17.34 -1.92
N LEU A 141 -3.89 17.55 -1.78
CA LEU A 141 -4.46 18.60 -0.93
C LEU A 141 -4.19 18.37 0.55
N GLU A 142 -4.21 17.11 1.02
CA GLU A 142 -3.84 16.76 2.39
C GLU A 142 -2.39 17.09 2.71
N ILE A 143 -1.45 16.73 1.83
CA ILE A 143 -0.05 17.07 2.00
C ILE A 143 0.14 18.58 2.09
N LEU A 144 -0.52 19.35 1.20
CA LEU A 144 -0.42 20.82 1.21
C LEU A 144 -0.87 21.45 2.53
N LYS A 145 -1.92 20.91 3.17
CA LYS A 145 -2.42 21.40 4.47
C LYS A 145 -1.40 21.19 5.59
N ASN A 146 -0.66 20.09 5.55
CA ASN A 146 0.30 19.70 6.57
C ASN A 146 1.70 20.30 6.38
N THR A 147 1.96 20.94 5.24
CA THR A 147 3.22 21.64 4.92
C THR A 147 3.20 23.16 5.20
N LYS A 148 2.11 23.68 5.77
CA LYS A 148 1.99 25.09 6.21
C LYS A 148 2.18 25.19 7.71
#